data_AF-A0A9K3LMN9-F1
#
_entry.id   AF-A0A9K3LMN9-F1
#
_cell.length_a   1.000
_cell.length_b   1.000
_cell.length_c   1.000
_cell.angle_alpha   90.00
_cell.angle_beta   90.00
_cell.angle_gamma   90.00
#
_symmetry.space_group_name_H-M   'P 1'
#
loop_
_entity.id
_entity.type
_entity.pdbx_description
1 polymer ?
#
loop_
_entity_poly.entity_id
_entity_poly.type
_entity_poly.pdbx_seq_one_letter_code
_entity_poly.pdbx_strand_id
1 'polypeptide(L)'
;MRSSLPTNNNMMFLVHCTVFLFFGLGNSSEAFLRNRPFTRLPMYPYSVSSVKTISTTTTGLFAETVHQTPEQKTRRKELLKRDGTHFQLDRLSGTIEFGAAANLVTELESSQGTDDTRELIESWLTDDDGRGLAQSIWEEDLLTDLGNGVFRLQTMPLQFITLQLQPAVDIQMWTQPSGKNKAGRLLPPIFKMQSLTFEPNLQILPGMSVTAQSLGLVVEVVGDLRPTPDGKGVIGKICFQSTGVLPPPLRIVPESALQLAVDTINDAVVSFAISSFQKGARQKYLEYRTKHVAKMLEKQALS
;
A
#
# COMPACT_ATOMS: atom_id res chain seq x y z
N MET A 1 66.90 20.53 -15.79
CA MET A 1 66.02 21.26 -14.85
C MET A 1 64.57 21.16 -15.31
N ARG A 2 63.88 20.10 -14.91
CA ARG A 2 62.41 19.99 -14.88
C ARG A 2 62.11 19.00 -13.76
N SER A 3 61.71 19.52 -12.61
CA SER A 3 61.30 18.76 -11.44
C SER A 3 59.81 18.45 -11.57
N SER A 4 59.47 17.22 -11.95
CA SER A 4 58.13 16.67 -11.81
C SER A 4 58.04 15.97 -10.45
N LEU A 5 57.28 16.57 -9.54
CA LEU A 5 56.89 15.99 -8.26
C LEU A 5 55.87 14.85 -8.46
N PRO A 6 55.78 13.92 -7.50
CA PRO A 6 54.98 12.71 -7.62
C PRO A 6 53.50 12.97 -7.30
N THR A 7 52.62 12.38 -8.11
CA THR A 7 51.21 12.17 -7.79
C THR A 7 51.10 11.11 -6.71
N ASN A 8 50.55 11.48 -5.55
CA ASN A 8 50.02 10.52 -4.59
C ASN A 8 48.81 11.09 -3.85
N ASN A 9 47.89 10.17 -3.59
CA ASN A 9 46.86 10.15 -2.54
C ASN A 9 45.43 10.59 -2.88
N ASN A 10 44.58 9.55 -2.93
CA ASN A 10 43.48 9.31 -1.99
C ASN A 10 42.39 10.39 -1.88
N MET A 11 41.25 10.13 -2.53
CA MET A 11 39.91 10.08 -1.90
C MET A 11 38.88 9.87 -3.03
N MET A 12 38.80 8.64 -3.52
CA MET A 12 37.70 8.20 -4.40
C MET A 12 37.17 6.88 -3.84
N PHE A 13 36.73 6.91 -2.59
CA PHE A 13 36.06 5.81 -1.89
C PHE A 13 35.16 6.42 -0.81
N LEU A 14 33.87 6.50 -1.12
CA LEU A 14 32.67 6.63 -0.25
C LEU A 14 31.67 7.57 -0.93
N VAL A 15 30.82 7.04 -1.81
CA VAL A 15 29.35 7.26 -1.84
C VAL A 15 28.78 6.14 -2.73
N HIS A 16 28.85 4.91 -2.23
CA HIS A 16 28.06 3.77 -2.72
C HIS A 16 27.52 3.11 -1.46
N CYS A 17 26.42 3.66 -0.95
CA CYS A 17 25.65 3.08 0.16
C CYS A 17 24.17 3.23 -0.14
N THR A 18 23.67 2.22 -0.88
CA THR A 18 22.50 1.43 -0.50
C THR A 18 21.23 2.19 -0.10
N VAL A 19 20.47 2.62 -1.11
CA VAL A 19 19.02 2.85 -0.98
C VAL A 19 18.32 1.65 -1.64
N PHE A 20 18.26 0.53 -0.90
CA PHE A 20 17.55 -0.71 -1.25
C PHE A 20 16.40 -1.00 -0.25
N LEU A 21 15.92 0.05 0.41
CA LEU A 21 14.76 0.01 1.31
C LEU A 21 13.70 0.78 0.53
N PHE A 22 12.60 0.17 0.09
CA PHE A 22 11.36 0.21 0.88
C PHE A 22 10.38 -0.95 0.64
N PHE A 23 10.62 -1.87 -0.29
CA PHE A 23 9.79 -3.08 -0.43
C PHE A 23 10.65 -4.27 -0.86
N GLY A 24 10.87 -5.21 0.05
CA GLY A 24 11.48 -6.48 -0.27
C GLY A 24 10.52 -7.35 -1.07
N LEU A 25 10.99 -7.74 -2.26
CA LEU A 25 10.71 -8.91 -3.10
C LEU A 25 10.35 -8.45 -4.53
N GLY A 26 11.02 -8.85 -5.61
CA GLY A 26 12.00 -9.91 -5.83
C GLY A 26 11.79 -10.38 -7.27
N ASN A 27 12.67 -10.00 -8.19
CA ASN A 27 12.77 -10.62 -9.52
C ASN A 27 14.24 -10.96 -9.79
N SER A 28 14.72 -11.98 -9.08
CA SER A 28 15.82 -12.84 -9.49
C SER A 28 15.65 -14.18 -8.78
N SER A 29 14.71 -14.98 -9.29
CA SER A 29 14.75 -16.42 -9.08
C SER A 29 16.01 -16.96 -9.75
N GLU A 30 16.78 -17.75 -8.98
CA GLU A 30 18.02 -18.48 -9.33
C GLU A 30 19.36 -17.76 -9.11
N ALA A 31 19.77 -17.57 -7.84
CA ALA A 31 21.20 -17.63 -7.49
C ALA A 31 21.54 -17.75 -5.98
N PHE A 32 20.62 -17.53 -5.03
CA PHE A 32 21.04 -17.35 -3.62
C PHE A 32 20.42 -18.31 -2.58
N LEU A 33 19.82 -19.42 -3.01
CA LEU A 33 19.39 -20.50 -2.11
C LEU A 33 20.32 -21.71 -2.21
N ARG A 34 21.51 -21.62 -1.62
CA ARG A 34 22.20 -22.82 -1.12
C ARG A 34 22.77 -22.58 0.28
N ASN A 35 22.24 -23.38 1.20
CA ASN A 35 22.79 -23.79 2.48
C ASN A 35 22.91 -22.72 3.58
N ARG A 36 21.81 -22.45 4.29
CA ARG A 36 21.83 -22.43 5.76
C ARG A 36 20.52 -23.01 6.33
N PRO A 37 20.56 -23.91 7.32
CA PRO A 37 19.36 -24.43 7.96
C PRO A 37 18.68 -23.33 8.79
N PHE A 38 17.37 -23.21 8.61
CA PHE A 38 16.51 -22.26 9.29
C PHE A 38 16.16 -22.80 10.68
N THR A 39 16.71 -22.21 11.73
CA THR A 39 16.32 -22.53 13.12
C THR A 39 15.03 -21.77 13.44
N ARG A 40 13.89 -22.48 13.50
CA ARG A 40 12.62 -21.90 13.98
C ARG A 40 12.78 -21.51 15.45
N LEU A 41 12.64 -20.22 15.77
CA LEU A 41 12.42 -19.79 17.14
C LEU A 41 10.92 -19.89 17.48
N PRO A 42 10.57 -20.29 18.72
CA PRO A 42 9.17 -20.41 19.13
C PRO A 42 8.48 -19.04 19.18
N MET A 43 7.33 -18.97 18.53
CA MET A 43 6.41 -17.84 18.55
C MET A 43 5.71 -17.82 19.92
N TYR A 44 5.91 -16.76 20.71
CA TYR A 44 5.20 -16.57 21.98
C TYR A 44 3.75 -16.12 21.72
N PRO A 45 2.74 -16.71 22.39
CA PRO A 45 1.37 -16.23 22.29
C PRO A 45 1.22 -14.91 23.06
N TYR A 46 0.84 -13.85 22.37
CA TYR A 46 0.40 -12.60 23.00
C TYR A 46 -1.04 -12.75 23.48
N SER A 47 -1.26 -12.47 24.76
CA SER A 47 -2.57 -12.37 25.40
C SER A 47 -3.22 -11.04 25.03
N VAL A 48 -4.33 -11.09 24.30
CA VAL A 48 -5.18 -9.92 24.02
C VAL A 48 -6.19 -9.80 25.17
N SER A 49 -6.14 -8.67 25.88
CA SER A 49 -7.14 -8.37 26.91
C SER A 49 -8.48 -8.02 26.25
N SER A 50 -9.52 -8.72 26.71
CA SER A 50 -10.94 -8.68 26.35
C SER A 50 -11.50 -7.36 25.82
N VAL A 51 -11.94 -7.35 24.55
CA VAL A 51 -12.96 -6.42 24.03
C VAL A 51 -14.33 -7.05 24.29
N LYS A 52 -15.24 -6.27 24.90
CA LYS A 52 -16.61 -6.68 25.22
C LYS A 52 -17.36 -7.15 23.96
N THR A 53 -17.74 -8.42 23.97
CA THR A 53 -18.67 -9.04 23.01
C THR A 53 -20.06 -8.40 23.14
N ILE A 54 -20.49 -7.67 22.12
CA ILE A 54 -21.91 -7.34 21.94
C ILE A 54 -22.47 -8.40 21.00
N SER A 55 -23.28 -9.30 21.55
CA SER A 55 -24.06 -10.25 20.76
C SER A 55 -25.29 -9.52 20.22
N THR A 56 -25.46 -9.48 18.90
CA THR A 56 -26.77 -9.18 18.31
C THR A 56 -27.04 -10.11 17.15
N THR A 57 -28.21 -10.74 17.25
CA THR A 57 -28.71 -11.86 16.47
C THR A 57 -29.05 -11.46 15.03
N THR A 58 -28.75 -12.39 14.13
CA THR A 58 -28.93 -12.47 12.69
C THR A 58 -30.34 -12.07 12.19
N THR A 59 -30.43 -11.10 11.26
CA THR A 59 -31.22 -11.16 10.00
C THR A 59 -31.17 -9.82 9.23
N GLY A 60 -30.54 -9.79 8.05
CA GLY A 60 -30.59 -8.66 7.11
C GLY A 60 -29.22 -8.27 6.52
N LEU A 61 -28.85 -8.89 5.40
CA LEU A 61 -27.65 -8.63 4.60
C LEU A 61 -27.66 -7.22 3.99
N PHE A 62 -27.14 -6.22 4.70
CA PHE A 62 -26.60 -4.99 4.12
C PHE A 62 -25.37 -4.60 4.93
N ALA A 63 -24.29 -4.31 4.21
CA ALA A 63 -22.98 -3.92 4.71
C ALA A 63 -23.06 -3.06 5.99
N GLU A 64 -22.40 -3.53 7.06
CA GLU A 64 -22.18 -2.70 8.25
C GLU A 64 -21.56 -1.38 7.79
N THR A 65 -22.21 -0.27 8.13
CA THR A 65 -21.91 1.02 7.50
C THR A 65 -20.49 1.42 7.83
N VAL A 66 -19.64 1.55 6.81
CA VAL A 66 -18.27 2.05 6.96
C VAL A 66 -18.27 3.43 7.63
N HIS A 67 -17.97 3.47 8.92
CA HIS A 67 -17.99 4.68 9.74
C HIS A 67 -16.66 5.45 9.59
N GLN A 68 -16.57 6.28 8.55
CA GLN A 68 -15.46 7.23 8.44
C GLN A 68 -15.76 8.53 9.19
N THR A 69 -14.78 9.04 9.95
CA THR A 69 -14.90 10.34 10.60
C THR A 69 -14.92 11.48 9.57
N PRO A 70 -15.50 12.65 9.90
CA PRO A 70 -15.45 13.83 9.01
C PRO A 70 -14.02 14.24 8.62
N GLU A 71 -13.07 14.08 9.55
CA GLU A 71 -11.65 14.37 9.34
C GLU A 71 -11.06 13.39 8.32
N GLN A 72 -11.32 12.09 8.48
CA GLN A 72 -10.88 11.05 7.53
C GLN A 72 -11.42 11.29 6.12
N LYS A 73 -12.68 11.70 5.99
CA LYS A 73 -13.29 12.04 4.69
C LYS A 73 -12.67 13.27 4.05
N THR A 74 -12.40 14.30 4.86
CA THR A 74 -11.78 15.55 4.39
C THR A 74 -10.34 15.28 3.95
N ARG A 75 -9.61 14.53 4.76
CA ARG A 75 -8.22 14.15 4.51
C ARG A 75 -8.07 13.31 3.25
N ARG A 76 -8.93 12.29 3.08
CA ARG A 76 -8.99 11.50 1.84
C ARG A 76 -9.17 12.38 0.61
N LYS A 77 -10.11 13.33 0.65
CA LYS A 77 -10.37 14.25 -0.47
C LYS A 77 -9.17 15.15 -0.76
N GLU A 78 -8.42 15.56 0.26
CA GLU A 78 -7.21 16.35 0.09
C GLU A 78 -6.13 15.53 -0.63
N LEU A 79 -5.83 14.33 -0.14
CA LEU A 79 -4.83 13.43 -0.70
C LEU A 79 -5.14 13.06 -2.16
N LEU A 80 -6.40 12.72 -2.47
CA LEU A 80 -6.81 12.35 -3.83
C LEU A 80 -6.81 13.54 -4.82
N LYS A 81 -6.75 14.79 -4.36
CA LYS A 81 -6.59 15.97 -5.22
C LYS A 81 -5.14 16.21 -5.64
N ARG A 82 -4.15 15.68 -4.91
CA ARG A 82 -2.73 15.87 -5.21
C ARG A 82 -2.34 15.06 -6.44
N ASP A 83 -1.41 15.55 -7.25
CA ASP A 83 -0.81 14.81 -8.36
C ASP A 83 0.72 14.88 -8.25
N GLY A 84 1.41 13.77 -8.47
CA GLY A 84 2.87 13.71 -8.39
C GLY A 84 3.41 13.65 -6.96
N THR A 85 4.67 14.06 -6.78
CA THR A 85 5.37 14.02 -5.49
C THR A 85 5.00 15.22 -4.61
N HIS A 86 5.12 15.02 -3.31
CA HIS A 86 4.91 16.02 -2.28
C HIS A 86 6.07 15.96 -1.29
N PHE A 87 6.57 17.12 -0.90
CA PHE A 87 7.61 17.29 0.11
C PHE A 87 7.40 18.61 0.84
N GLN A 88 7.45 18.57 2.16
CA GLN A 88 7.39 19.72 3.03
C GLN A 88 8.27 19.46 4.26
N LEU A 89 9.07 20.47 4.62
CA LEU A 89 9.97 20.42 5.77
C LEU A 89 9.79 21.69 6.61
N ASP A 90 9.46 21.52 7.88
CA ASP A 90 9.61 22.55 8.90
C ASP A 90 10.89 22.28 9.70
N ARG A 91 11.93 23.07 9.45
CA ARG A 91 13.23 22.93 10.11
C ARG A 91 13.18 23.19 11.61
N LEU A 92 12.28 24.06 12.07
CA LEU A 92 12.22 24.47 13.48
C LEU A 92 11.62 23.35 14.33
N SER A 93 10.46 22.84 13.92
CA SER A 93 9.85 21.69 14.60
C SER A 93 10.55 20.37 14.26
N GLY A 94 11.23 20.31 13.11
CA GLY A 94 11.77 19.08 12.53
C GLY A 94 10.69 18.24 11.83
N THR A 95 9.48 18.78 11.65
CA THR A 95 8.39 18.06 10.98
C THR A 95 8.71 17.90 9.51
N ILE A 96 8.64 16.67 9.02
CA ILE A 96 8.77 16.32 7.61
C ILE A 96 7.49 15.65 7.15
N GLU A 97 6.98 16.09 6.02
CA GLU A 97 5.84 15.50 5.32
C GLU A 97 6.28 15.21 3.88
N PHE A 98 6.02 14.01 3.41
CA PHE A 98 6.27 13.66 2.03
C PHE A 98 5.30 12.59 1.54
N GLY A 99 5.15 12.46 0.23
CA GLY A 99 4.33 11.42 -0.35
C GLY A 99 4.24 11.54 -1.85
N ALA A 100 3.44 10.66 -2.45
CA ALA A 100 3.11 10.82 -3.86
C ALA A 100 1.69 10.33 -4.16
N ALA A 101 1.15 10.87 -5.23
CA ALA A 101 -0.11 10.45 -5.82
C ALA A 101 0.11 10.02 -7.27
N ALA A 102 -0.40 8.84 -7.60
CA ALA A 102 -0.25 8.23 -8.91
C ALA A 102 -1.60 7.76 -9.45
N ASN A 103 -1.80 7.96 -10.75
CA ASN A 103 -2.93 7.40 -11.47
C ASN A 103 -2.64 5.94 -11.81
N LEU A 104 -3.62 5.09 -11.57
CA LEU A 104 -3.57 3.67 -11.89
C LEU A 104 -4.44 3.44 -13.12
N VAL A 105 -3.88 2.87 -14.18
CA VAL A 105 -4.65 2.37 -15.32
C VAL A 105 -4.19 0.95 -15.56
N THR A 106 -5.13 0.01 -15.47
CA THR A 106 -4.87 -1.41 -15.65
C THR A 106 -5.88 -1.97 -16.64
N GLU A 107 -5.40 -2.34 -17.81
CA GLU A 107 -6.18 -3.13 -18.77
C GLU A 107 -6.30 -4.56 -18.24
N LEU A 108 -7.53 -5.06 -18.17
CA LEU A 108 -7.86 -6.38 -17.64
C LEU A 108 -8.15 -7.41 -18.74
N GLU A 109 -8.36 -6.96 -19.97
CA GLU A 109 -8.58 -7.83 -21.12
C GLU A 109 -7.36 -7.97 -22.03
N SER A 110 -7.28 -9.13 -22.69
CA SER A 110 -6.45 -9.35 -23.88
C SER A 110 -7.33 -9.30 -25.13
N SER A 111 -7.47 -8.12 -25.74
CA SER A 111 -7.83 -7.85 -27.15
C SER A 111 -9.01 -8.57 -27.85
N GLN A 112 -9.75 -9.48 -27.22
CA GLN A 112 -10.94 -10.15 -27.78
C GLN A 112 -12.17 -9.75 -26.98
N GLY A 113 -12.70 -8.58 -27.33
CA GLY A 113 -13.81 -7.93 -26.65
C GLY A 113 -15.11 -8.74 -26.73
N THR A 114 -15.72 -8.92 -25.57
CA THR A 114 -17.13 -9.27 -25.42
C THR A 114 -17.83 -8.15 -24.65
N ASP A 115 -19.06 -7.80 -25.00
CA ASP A 115 -19.80 -6.69 -24.37
C ASP A 115 -20.04 -6.88 -22.85
N ASP A 116 -19.98 -8.12 -22.34
CA ASP A 116 -20.20 -8.47 -20.94
C ASP A 116 -19.07 -8.06 -19.98
N THR A 117 -17.95 -7.54 -20.50
CA THR A 117 -16.74 -7.28 -19.71
C THR A 117 -16.96 -6.17 -18.68
N ARG A 118 -17.74 -5.15 -19.00
CA ARG A 118 -18.02 -4.05 -18.07
C ARG A 118 -18.77 -4.55 -16.84
N GLU A 119 -19.82 -5.34 -17.04
CA GLU A 119 -20.65 -5.86 -15.96
C GLU A 119 -19.85 -6.80 -15.06
N LEU A 120 -18.97 -7.62 -15.64
CA LEU A 120 -18.06 -8.49 -14.88
C LEU A 120 -17.05 -7.69 -14.05
N ILE A 121 -16.48 -6.61 -14.58
CA ILE A 121 -15.60 -5.73 -13.82
C ILE A 121 -16.37 -5.04 -12.70
N GLU A 122 -17.55 -4.50 -12.99
CA GLU A 122 -18.40 -3.87 -11.96
C GLU A 122 -18.76 -4.87 -10.86
N SER A 123 -19.13 -6.10 -11.22
CA SER A 123 -19.42 -7.19 -10.28
C SER A 123 -18.20 -7.62 -9.48
N TRP A 124 -17.00 -7.64 -10.08
CA TRP A 124 -15.74 -7.93 -9.37
C TRP A 124 -15.37 -6.81 -8.39
N LEU A 125 -15.61 -5.55 -8.76
CA LEU A 125 -15.43 -4.41 -7.87
C LEU A 125 -16.41 -4.41 -6.70
N THR A 126 -17.61 -4.97 -6.86
CA THR A 126 -18.63 -5.05 -5.81
C THR A 126 -18.63 -6.35 -5.04
N ASP A 127 -17.67 -7.25 -5.26
CA ASP A 127 -17.63 -8.55 -4.56
C ASP A 127 -17.65 -8.33 -3.04
N ASP A 128 -18.55 -9.03 -2.35
CA ASP A 128 -19.16 -8.62 -1.07
C ASP A 128 -18.15 -8.43 0.09
N ASP A 129 -16.95 -9.02 -0.01
CA ASP A 129 -15.92 -8.96 1.03
C ASP A 129 -14.75 -8.01 0.69
N GLY A 130 -14.68 -7.46 -0.53
CA GLY A 130 -13.54 -6.67 -1.01
C GLY A 130 -12.20 -7.42 -1.01
N ARG A 131 -12.19 -8.70 -0.63
CA ARG A 131 -11.01 -9.52 -0.38
C ARG A 131 -10.33 -9.89 -1.68
N GLY A 132 -11.11 -10.14 -2.74
CA GLY A 132 -10.57 -10.37 -4.08
C GLY A 132 -9.72 -9.21 -4.59
N LEU A 133 -10.12 -7.96 -4.28
CA LEU A 133 -9.36 -6.75 -4.58
C LEU A 133 -8.18 -6.55 -3.62
N ALA A 134 -8.35 -6.80 -2.33
CA ALA A 134 -7.24 -6.76 -1.38
C ALA A 134 -6.11 -7.73 -1.80
N GLN A 135 -6.46 -8.96 -2.15
CA GLN A 135 -5.52 -9.99 -2.65
C GLN A 135 -4.96 -9.68 -4.04
N SER A 136 -5.52 -8.70 -4.75
CA SER A 136 -4.96 -8.21 -6.01
C SER A 136 -3.85 -7.18 -5.81
N ILE A 137 -3.78 -6.59 -4.61
CA ILE A 137 -2.78 -5.59 -4.25
C ILE A 137 -1.69 -6.24 -3.37
N TRP A 138 -2.05 -7.18 -2.50
CA TRP A 138 -1.14 -7.80 -1.52
C TRP A 138 -1.13 -9.32 -1.57
N GLU A 139 0.00 -9.91 -1.14
CA GLU A 139 0.14 -11.35 -0.93
C GLU A 139 -0.73 -11.81 0.26
N GLU A 140 -1.26 -13.02 0.18
CA GLU A 140 -2.24 -13.53 1.15
C GLU A 140 -1.63 -13.77 2.54
N ASP A 141 -0.33 -14.07 2.62
CA ASP A 141 0.42 -14.27 3.86
C ASP A 141 0.75 -12.97 4.60
N LEU A 142 0.67 -11.82 3.91
CA LEU A 142 0.88 -10.49 4.49
C LEU A 142 -0.44 -9.80 4.86
N LEU A 143 -1.58 -10.44 4.58
CA LEU A 143 -2.92 -9.90 4.76
C LEU A 143 -3.64 -10.66 5.89
N THR A 144 -3.96 -9.96 6.98
CA THR A 144 -4.84 -10.48 8.04
C THR A 144 -6.19 -9.76 7.97
N ASP A 145 -7.27 -10.51 7.79
CA ASP A 145 -8.63 -9.98 7.83
C ASP A 145 -9.02 -9.71 9.30
N LEU A 146 -9.37 -8.46 9.60
CA LEU A 146 -9.83 -8.03 10.93
C LEU A 146 -11.37 -7.91 11.00
N GLY A 147 -12.07 -8.24 9.92
CA GLY A 147 -13.51 -8.06 9.77
C GLY A 147 -13.89 -6.66 9.29
N ASN A 148 -15.16 -6.51 8.87
CA ASN A 148 -15.77 -5.21 8.54
C ASN A 148 -15.03 -4.43 7.44
N GLY A 149 -14.45 -5.17 6.47
CA GLY A 149 -13.66 -4.61 5.39
C GLY A 149 -12.34 -4.00 5.85
N VAL A 150 -11.88 -4.30 7.07
CA VAL A 150 -10.58 -3.84 7.60
C VAL A 150 -9.58 -4.98 7.48
N PHE A 151 -8.46 -4.68 6.84
CA PHE A 151 -7.36 -5.61 6.66
C PHE A 151 -6.08 -5.05 7.27
N ARG A 152 -5.39 -5.87 8.05
CA ARG A 152 -4.06 -5.57 8.54
C ARG A 152 -3.03 -6.08 7.55
N LEU A 153 -2.20 -5.15 7.09
CA LEU A 153 -1.10 -5.40 6.19
C LEU A 153 0.19 -5.35 6.98
N GLN A 154 0.88 -6.48 7.07
CA GLN A 154 2.17 -6.54 7.70
C GLN A 154 3.27 -6.40 6.65
N THR A 155 4.20 -5.47 6.85
CA THR A 155 5.37 -5.40 5.97
C THR A 155 6.42 -6.40 6.43
N MET A 156 7.35 -6.72 5.52
CA MET A 156 8.56 -7.43 5.89
C MET A 156 9.38 -6.60 6.89
N PRO A 157 10.10 -7.25 7.84
CA PRO A 157 11.05 -6.54 8.70
C PRO A 157 12.14 -5.86 7.87
N LEU A 158 12.33 -4.57 8.11
CA LEU A 158 13.38 -3.73 7.54
C LEU A 158 14.45 -3.52 8.60
N GLN A 159 15.73 -3.65 8.23
CA GLN A 159 16.85 -3.36 9.12
C GLN A 159 17.74 -2.29 8.49
N PHE A 160 17.94 -1.19 9.22
CA PHE A 160 18.82 -0.09 8.85
C PHE A 160 19.75 0.27 10.01
N ILE A 161 21.02 -0.13 9.87
CA ILE A 161 22.07 0.10 10.88
C ILE A 161 21.63 -0.43 12.27
N THR A 162 21.12 0.46 13.12
CA THR A 162 20.64 0.19 14.48
C THR A 162 19.13 0.16 14.63
N LEU A 163 18.37 0.37 13.55
CA LEU A 163 16.92 0.40 13.54
C LEU A 163 16.38 -0.83 12.82
N GLN A 164 15.50 -1.57 13.48
CA GLN A 164 14.67 -2.58 12.85
C GLN A 164 13.22 -2.11 12.90
N LEU A 165 12.51 -2.20 11.77
CA LEU A 165 11.15 -1.72 11.58
C LEU A 165 10.32 -2.86 11.01
N GLN A 166 9.14 -3.13 11.56
CA GLN A 166 8.21 -4.07 10.94
C GLN A 166 6.80 -3.48 10.89
N PRO A 167 6.60 -2.40 10.12
CA PRO A 167 5.36 -1.67 10.17
C PRO A 167 4.15 -2.55 9.83
N ALA A 168 3.05 -2.26 10.49
CA ALA A 168 1.73 -2.79 10.16
C ALA A 168 0.78 -1.64 9.87
N VAL A 169 -0.05 -1.79 8.84
CA VAL A 169 -1.04 -0.80 8.44
C VAL A 169 -2.41 -1.45 8.40
N ASP A 170 -3.37 -0.89 9.13
CA ASP A 170 -4.76 -1.30 9.01
C ASP A 170 -5.40 -0.47 7.90
N ILE A 171 -5.96 -1.13 6.89
CA ILE A 171 -6.62 -0.50 5.76
C ILE A 171 -8.08 -0.91 5.74
N GLN A 172 -8.96 0.08 5.74
CA GLN A 172 -10.36 -0.11 5.43
C GLN A 172 -10.56 -0.10 3.91
N MET A 173 -11.26 -1.11 3.41
CA MET A 173 -11.60 -1.28 2.01
C MET A 173 -13.11 -1.45 1.89
N TRP A 174 -13.70 -0.78 0.92
CA TRP A 174 -15.13 -0.88 0.66
C TRP A 174 -15.47 -0.40 -0.74
N THR A 175 -16.61 -0.86 -1.25
CA THR A 175 -17.10 -0.41 -2.54
C THR A 175 -18.30 0.50 -2.35
N GLN A 176 -18.19 1.72 -2.84
CA GLN A 176 -19.35 2.58 -3.01
C GLN A 176 -20.17 2.03 -4.18
N PRO A 177 -21.45 1.66 -3.97
CA PRO A 177 -22.28 1.09 -5.03
C PRO A 177 -22.55 2.12 -6.13
N SER A 178 -22.95 1.62 -7.29
CA SER A 178 -23.43 2.44 -8.40
C SER A 178 -24.55 3.38 -7.95
N GLY A 179 -24.56 4.59 -8.48
CA GLY A 179 -25.53 5.61 -8.06
C GLY A 179 -25.77 6.65 -9.16
N LYS A 180 -26.73 7.55 -8.96
CA LYS A 180 -26.96 8.65 -9.91
C LYS A 180 -26.30 9.93 -9.41
N ASN A 181 -25.62 10.64 -10.31
CA ASN A 181 -25.16 11.99 -10.01
C ASN A 181 -26.33 13.00 -10.02
N LYS A 182 -26.07 14.26 -9.66
CA LYS A 182 -27.09 15.33 -9.66
C LYS A 182 -27.74 15.56 -11.04
N ALA A 183 -27.07 15.15 -12.12
CA ALA A 183 -27.57 15.23 -13.50
C ALA A 183 -28.29 13.94 -13.96
N GLY A 184 -28.56 13.00 -13.05
CA GLY A 184 -29.27 11.75 -13.35
C GLY A 184 -28.42 10.67 -14.05
N ARG A 185 -27.13 10.92 -14.32
CA ARG A 185 -26.25 9.94 -14.97
C ARG A 185 -25.87 8.84 -13.98
N LEU A 186 -25.94 7.60 -14.45
CA LEU A 186 -25.47 6.44 -13.69
C LEU A 186 -23.94 6.51 -13.57
N LEU A 187 -23.46 6.42 -12.33
CA LEU A 187 -22.06 6.32 -11.98
C LEU A 187 -21.76 4.85 -11.67
N PRO A 188 -20.62 4.32 -12.16
CA PRO A 188 -20.18 2.98 -11.82
C PRO A 188 -19.84 2.85 -10.33
N PRO A 189 -19.70 1.62 -9.83
CA PRO A 189 -19.20 1.41 -8.47
C PRO A 189 -17.77 1.94 -8.36
N ILE A 190 -17.41 2.40 -7.15
CA ILE A 190 -16.08 2.91 -6.84
C ILE A 190 -15.55 2.13 -5.65
N PHE A 191 -14.54 1.30 -5.89
CA PHE A 191 -13.77 0.68 -4.83
C PHE A 191 -12.89 1.74 -4.16
N LYS A 192 -12.84 1.71 -2.84
CA LYS A 192 -12.15 2.67 -2.00
C LYS A 192 -11.30 1.94 -0.98
N MET A 193 -10.10 2.43 -0.77
CA MET A 193 -9.21 2.01 0.31
C MET A 193 -8.70 3.20 1.11
N GLN A 194 -8.61 3.09 2.43
CA GLN A 194 -8.07 4.10 3.33
C GLN A 194 -7.37 3.46 4.52
N SER A 195 -6.15 3.91 4.82
CA SER A 195 -5.46 3.57 6.06
C SER A 195 -6.21 4.13 7.27
N LEU A 196 -6.37 3.30 8.30
CA LEU A 196 -6.96 3.65 9.59
C LEU A 196 -5.89 3.85 10.67
N THR A 197 -4.91 2.94 10.74
CA THR A 197 -3.91 2.91 11.80
C THR A 197 -2.57 2.47 11.22
N PHE A 198 -1.49 3.04 11.77
CA PHE A 198 -0.12 2.73 11.42
C PHE A 198 0.65 2.37 12.69
N GLU A 199 1.16 1.15 12.75
CA GLU A 199 2.00 0.65 13.83
C GLU A 199 3.44 0.51 13.29
N PRO A 200 4.40 1.37 13.66
CA PRO A 200 5.75 1.31 13.10
C PRO A 200 6.54 0.06 13.52
N ASN A 201 6.19 -0.56 14.66
CA ASN A 201 6.88 -1.71 15.27
C ASN A 201 8.41 -1.58 15.20
N LEU A 202 8.91 -0.46 15.75
CA LEU A 202 10.32 -0.11 15.77
C LEU A 202 11.04 -0.83 16.92
N GLN A 203 12.02 -1.66 16.59
CA GLN A 203 13.01 -2.19 17.52
C GLN A 203 14.32 -1.44 17.31
N ILE A 204 14.81 -0.79 18.36
CA ILE A 204 16.11 -0.09 18.31
C ILE A 204 17.17 -0.95 18.98
N LEU A 205 18.31 -1.11 18.32
CA LEU A 205 19.48 -1.76 18.93
C LEU A 205 19.96 -0.97 20.16
N PRO A 206 20.47 -1.64 21.20
CA PRO A 206 20.89 -0.99 22.45
C PRO A 206 21.85 0.18 22.21
N GLY A 207 21.57 1.34 22.82
CA GLY A 207 22.47 2.51 22.80
C GLY A 207 21.91 3.80 22.20
N MET A 208 20.73 3.77 21.56
CA MET A 208 20.03 4.99 21.13
C MET A 208 18.73 5.17 21.93
N SER A 209 18.55 6.31 22.61
CA SER A 209 17.37 6.62 23.44
C SER A 209 16.23 7.24 22.62
N VAL A 210 15.91 6.66 21.47
CA VAL A 210 14.78 7.08 20.63
C VAL A 210 13.64 6.10 20.88
N THR A 211 12.40 6.55 21.03
CA THR A 211 11.25 5.65 21.07
C THR A 211 10.49 5.71 19.76
N ALA A 212 9.76 4.64 19.38
CA ALA A 212 8.91 4.66 18.20
C ALA A 212 7.93 5.85 18.20
N GLN A 213 7.40 6.21 19.38
CA GLN A 213 6.51 7.36 19.53
C GLN A 213 7.23 8.69 19.24
N SER A 214 8.52 8.80 19.58
CA SER A 214 9.27 10.05 19.41
C SER A 214 9.53 10.44 17.95
N LEU A 215 9.46 9.49 17.03
CA LEU A 215 9.60 9.75 15.59
C LEU A 215 8.28 10.25 14.96
N GLY A 216 7.15 10.10 15.66
CA GLY A 216 5.84 10.56 15.18
C GLY A 216 5.47 10.03 13.79
N LEU A 217 6.00 8.87 13.40
CA LEU A 217 5.82 8.34 12.05
C LEU A 217 4.36 7.95 11.85
N VAL A 218 3.74 8.56 10.84
CA VAL A 218 2.39 8.21 10.38
C VAL A 218 2.47 8.01 8.88
N VAL A 219 1.95 6.88 8.40
CA VAL A 219 1.79 6.63 6.97
C VAL A 219 0.30 6.53 6.68
N GLU A 220 -0.16 7.41 5.82
CA GLU A 220 -1.52 7.43 5.29
C GLU A 220 -1.51 6.88 3.87
N VAL A 221 -2.46 6.02 3.55
CA VAL A 221 -2.66 5.50 2.20
C VAL A 221 -4.13 5.61 1.84
N VAL A 222 -4.43 6.20 0.70
CA VAL A 222 -5.79 6.27 0.15
C VAL A 222 -5.79 5.89 -1.32
N GLY A 223 -6.86 5.26 -1.77
CA GLY A 223 -7.01 4.95 -3.18
C GLY A 223 -8.46 4.76 -3.61
N ASP A 224 -8.76 5.17 -4.83
CA ASP A 224 -10.03 4.97 -5.53
C ASP A 224 -9.78 4.14 -6.78
N LEU A 225 -10.67 3.21 -7.09
CA LEU A 225 -10.66 2.41 -8.32
C LEU A 225 -12.06 2.30 -8.89
N ARG A 226 -12.18 2.40 -10.21
CA ARG A 226 -13.44 2.33 -10.97
C ARG A 226 -13.20 1.66 -12.33
N PRO A 227 -14.24 1.13 -13.00
CA PRO A 227 -14.10 0.67 -14.38
C PRO A 227 -13.67 1.82 -15.30
N THR A 228 -12.89 1.49 -16.32
CA THR A 228 -12.58 2.44 -17.40
C THR A 228 -13.85 2.79 -18.19
N PRO A 229 -13.89 3.96 -18.86
CA PRO A 229 -15.03 4.34 -19.69
C PRO A 229 -15.33 3.34 -20.83
N ASP A 230 -14.30 2.71 -21.37
CA ASP A 230 -14.40 1.70 -22.43
C ASP A 230 -14.75 0.29 -21.91
N GLY A 231 -14.81 0.10 -20.58
CA GLY A 231 -15.16 -1.19 -19.97
C GLY A 231 -14.09 -2.28 -20.09
N LYS A 232 -12.87 -1.94 -20.52
CA LYS A 232 -11.78 -2.92 -20.75
C LYS A 232 -10.80 -3.10 -19.59
N GLY A 233 -10.99 -2.32 -18.53
CA GLY A 233 -10.10 -2.35 -17.39
C GLY A 233 -10.57 -1.51 -16.22
N VAL A 234 -9.63 -1.19 -15.35
CA VAL A 234 -9.84 -0.36 -14.18
C VAL A 234 -8.92 0.85 -14.22
N ILE A 235 -9.47 1.98 -13.82
CA ILE A 235 -8.78 3.25 -13.65
C ILE A 235 -8.98 3.74 -12.22
N GLY A 236 -7.93 4.29 -11.64
CA GLY A 236 -7.93 4.70 -10.26
C GLY A 236 -6.85 5.69 -9.94
N LYS A 237 -6.75 6.00 -8.66
CA LYS A 237 -5.71 6.84 -8.11
C LYS A 237 -5.33 6.29 -6.76
N ILE A 238 -4.03 6.18 -6.50
CA ILE A 238 -3.49 5.86 -5.20
C ILE A 238 -2.65 7.05 -4.73
N CYS A 239 -2.75 7.35 -3.45
CA CYS A 239 -1.92 8.35 -2.79
C CYS A 239 -1.42 7.75 -1.49
N PHE A 240 -0.13 7.92 -1.23
CA PHE A 240 0.41 7.70 0.10
C PHE A 240 1.05 9.00 0.58
N GLN A 241 1.06 9.16 1.88
CA GLN A 241 1.72 10.25 2.55
C GLN A 241 2.32 9.75 3.86
N SER A 242 3.56 10.13 4.08
CA SER A 242 4.31 9.89 5.30
C SER A 242 4.54 11.22 6.01
N THR A 243 4.31 11.26 7.31
CA THR A 243 4.68 12.37 8.19
C THR A 243 5.53 11.86 9.34
N GLY A 244 6.42 12.69 9.84
CA GLY A 244 7.22 12.37 11.00
C GLY A 244 8.01 13.55 11.54
N VAL A 245 8.77 13.30 12.60
CA VAL A 245 9.67 14.28 13.19
C VAL A 245 11.11 13.80 13.03
N LEU A 246 11.90 14.60 12.32
CA LEU A 246 13.33 14.35 12.17
C LEU A 246 14.03 14.52 13.52
N PRO A 247 14.84 13.54 13.95
CA PRO A 247 15.75 13.69 15.07
C PRO A 247 16.68 14.91 14.86
N PRO A 248 17.12 15.59 15.94
CA PRO A 248 17.95 16.79 15.83
C PRO A 248 19.15 16.68 14.88
N PRO A 249 19.91 15.57 14.83
CA PRO A 249 21.02 15.43 13.87
C PRO A 249 20.58 15.51 12.41
N LEU A 250 19.41 14.96 12.07
CA LEU A 250 18.90 14.97 10.70
C LEU A 250 18.30 16.34 10.29
N ARG A 251 18.02 17.24 11.24
CA ARG A 251 17.49 18.59 10.94
C ARG A 251 18.54 19.50 10.28
N ILE A 252 19.82 19.18 10.45
CA ILE A 252 20.93 19.95 9.89
C ILE A 252 21.16 19.59 8.42
N VAL A 253 20.62 18.46 7.96
CA VAL A 253 20.78 17.99 6.58
C VAL A 253 20.23 19.06 5.60
N PRO A 254 20.94 19.32 4.48
CA PRO A 254 20.43 20.20 3.44
C PRO A 254 19.07 19.72 2.91
N GLU A 255 18.18 20.67 2.66
CA GLU A 255 16.81 20.35 2.22
C GLU A 255 16.82 19.61 0.89
N SER A 256 17.70 20.00 -0.03
CA SER A 256 17.90 19.33 -1.30
C SER A 256 18.30 17.86 -1.15
N ALA A 257 19.09 17.52 -0.13
CA ALA A 257 19.47 16.13 0.14
C ALA A 257 18.30 15.32 0.72
N LEU A 258 17.50 15.94 1.60
CA LEU A 258 16.27 15.32 2.14
C LEU A 258 15.23 15.13 1.04
N GLN A 259 15.04 16.14 0.18
CA GLN A 259 14.12 16.08 -0.94
C GLN A 259 14.54 15.00 -1.95
N LEU A 260 15.83 14.91 -2.31
CA LEU A 260 16.33 13.86 -3.19
C LEU A 260 16.08 12.46 -2.62
N ALA A 261 16.30 12.28 -1.31
CA ALA A 261 16.02 11.01 -0.63
C ALA A 261 14.53 10.69 -0.66
N VAL A 262 13.69 11.68 -0.38
CA VAL A 262 12.23 11.57 -0.44
C VAL A 262 11.74 11.24 -1.85
N ASP A 263 12.23 11.91 -2.88
CA ASP A 263 11.84 11.66 -4.27
C ASP A 263 12.18 10.22 -4.67
N THR A 264 13.37 9.75 -4.30
CA THR A 264 13.78 8.35 -4.51
C THR A 264 12.82 7.37 -3.82
N ILE A 265 12.41 7.67 -2.58
CA ILE A 265 11.44 6.84 -1.84
C ILE A 265 10.09 6.86 -2.55
N ASN A 266 9.64 8.05 -2.96
CA ASN A 266 8.35 8.23 -3.60
C ASN A 266 8.26 7.45 -4.91
N ASP A 267 9.28 7.55 -5.75
CA ASP A 267 9.37 6.85 -7.02
C ASP A 267 9.37 5.32 -6.82
N ALA A 268 10.09 4.83 -5.82
CA ALA A 268 10.11 3.41 -5.48
C ALA A 268 8.74 2.90 -5.03
N VAL A 269 8.08 3.64 -4.11
CA VAL A 269 6.74 3.28 -3.60
C VAL A 269 5.71 3.28 -4.73
N VAL A 270 5.69 4.33 -5.56
CA VAL A 270 4.75 4.43 -6.69
C VAL A 270 4.98 3.33 -7.70
N SER A 271 6.23 3.11 -8.12
CA SER A 271 6.58 2.09 -9.12
C SER A 271 6.19 0.69 -8.65
N PHE A 272 6.47 0.39 -7.38
CA PHE A 272 6.06 -0.87 -6.77
C PHE A 272 4.54 -1.01 -6.74
N ALA A 273 3.82 0.00 -6.23
CA ALA A 273 2.37 -0.05 -6.12
C ALA A 273 1.69 -0.25 -7.49
N ILE A 274 2.15 0.46 -8.52
CA ILE A 274 1.63 0.32 -9.89
C ILE A 274 1.89 -1.11 -10.41
N SER A 275 3.13 -1.58 -10.34
CA SER A 275 3.54 -2.87 -10.89
C SER A 275 2.82 -4.04 -10.19
N SER A 276 2.81 -4.04 -8.86
CA SER A 276 2.17 -5.07 -8.05
C SER A 276 0.66 -5.09 -8.27
N PHE A 277 0.02 -3.91 -8.28
CA PHE A 277 -1.41 -3.82 -8.55
C PHE A 277 -1.76 -4.28 -9.97
N GLN A 278 -1.05 -3.82 -11.00
CA GLN A 278 -1.34 -4.23 -12.38
C GLN A 278 -1.23 -5.74 -12.56
N LYS A 279 -0.18 -6.35 -12.00
CA LYS A 279 0.03 -7.80 -12.04
C LYS A 279 -1.08 -8.55 -11.28
N GLY A 280 -1.33 -8.17 -10.04
CA GLY A 280 -2.29 -8.87 -9.17
C GLY A 280 -3.74 -8.66 -9.61
N ALA A 281 -4.11 -7.46 -10.07
CA ALA A 281 -5.44 -7.18 -10.61
C ALA A 281 -5.76 -8.03 -11.83
N ARG A 282 -4.83 -8.15 -12.78
CA ARG A 282 -5.02 -9.03 -13.96
C ARG A 282 -5.21 -10.48 -13.56
N GLN A 283 -4.35 -10.99 -12.68
CA GLN A 283 -4.43 -12.37 -12.22
C GLN A 283 -5.74 -12.65 -11.48
N LYS A 284 -6.09 -11.82 -10.48
CA LYS A 284 -7.27 -12.02 -9.65
C LYS A 284 -8.57 -11.80 -10.41
N TYR A 285 -8.59 -10.86 -11.36
CA TYR A 285 -9.72 -10.71 -12.27
C TYR A 285 -9.92 -11.95 -13.16
N LEU A 286 -8.83 -12.54 -13.70
CA LEU A 286 -8.93 -13.76 -14.49
C LEU A 286 -9.45 -14.95 -13.67
N GLU A 287 -8.95 -15.11 -12.44
CA GLU A 287 -9.45 -16.11 -11.48
C GLU A 287 -10.94 -15.91 -11.19
N TYR A 288 -11.36 -14.66 -10.95
CA TYR A 288 -12.76 -14.29 -10.72
C TYR A 288 -13.64 -14.63 -11.92
N ARG A 289 -13.26 -14.18 -13.12
CA ARG A 289 -13.99 -14.41 -14.36
C ARG A 289 -14.20 -15.90 -14.62
N THR A 290 -13.15 -16.71 -14.45
CA THR A 290 -13.20 -18.15 -14.65
C THR A 290 -14.20 -18.82 -13.70
N LYS A 291 -14.16 -18.46 -12.41
CA LYS A 291 -15.12 -18.95 -11.40
C LYS A 291 -16.54 -18.51 -11.70
N HIS A 292 -16.73 -17.27 -12.15
CA HIS A 292 -18.05 -16.71 -12.45
C HIS A 292 -18.71 -17.43 -13.64
N VAL A 293 -17.97 -17.64 -14.73
CA VAL A 293 -18.45 -18.39 -15.90
C VAL A 293 -18.79 -19.83 -15.54
N ALA A 294 -17.94 -20.51 -14.76
CA ALA A 294 -18.21 -21.88 -14.31
C ALA A 294 -19.53 -21.98 -13.51
N LYS A 295 -19.77 -21.05 -12.59
CA LYS A 295 -21.03 -20.97 -11.83
C LYS A 295 -22.25 -20.73 -12.72
N MET A 296 -22.12 -19.91 -13.77
CA MET A 296 -23.22 -19.67 -14.71
C MET A 296 -23.57 -20.93 -15.52
N LEU A 297 -22.55 -21.65 -16.01
CA LEU A 297 -22.76 -22.90 -16.75
C LEU A 297 -23.39 -23.99 -15.87
N GLU A 298 -22.99 -24.11 -14.61
CA GLU A 298 -23.58 -25.06 -13.65
C GLU A 298 -25.06 -24.75 -13.41
N LYS A 299 -25.42 -23.47 -13.22
CA LYS A 299 -26.83 -23.05 -13.07
C LYS A 299 -27.66 -23.35 -14.31
N GLN A 300 -27.11 -23.18 -15.52
CA GLN A 300 -27.79 -23.49 -16.78
C GLN A 300 -27.96 -24.99 -17.01
N ALA A 301 -27.03 -25.82 -16.52
CA ALA A 301 -27.14 -27.28 -16.61
C ALA A 301 -28.18 -27.87 -15.62
N LEU A 302 -28.54 -27.12 -14.57
CA LEU A 302 -29.53 -27.49 -13.55
C LEU A 302 -30.95 -26.98 -13.87
N SER A 303 -31.11 -26.13 -14.88
CA SER A 303 -32.39 -25.55 -15.33
C SER A 303 -32.92 -26.25 -16.57
#